data_AF-G5GCE6-F1
#
_entry.id   AF-G5GCE6-F1
#
_cell.length_a   1.000
_cell.length_b   1.000
_cell.length_c   1.000
_cell.angle_alpha   90.00
_cell.angle_beta   90.00
_cell.angle_gamma   90.00
#
_symmetry.space_group_name_H-M   'P 1'
#
loop_
_entity.id
_entity.type
_entity.pdbx_description
1 polymer ?
#
loop_
_entity_poly.entity_id
_entity_poly.type
_entity_poly.pdbx_seq_one_letter_code
_entity_poly.pdbx_strand_id
1 'polypeptide(L)'
;MSFCVGIAMACSTSLASGSTTPTDVDRVKGLQALYQLPAGTHVRHCDLSHSRLTKMPNLSMYTIDTLDLSHNALQEIAELQFPEDVVVLDLSHNQIGAKEKEAKVQFHNEIFPRLTTLDISHNKIFRLLYPLRLQHLNVSHNVLRYLRVNATSWQNNLQSLDISHNWHFDGLFYYDFKLIPTLKRDSCAQGREFVFVKDLM
;
A
#
# COMPACT_ATOMS: atom_id res chain seq x y z
N MET A 1 29.39 -57.12 40.96
CA MET A 1 29.32 -56.45 39.64
C MET A 1 28.11 -57.04 38.94
N SER A 2 27.07 -56.37 38.47
CA SER A 2 26.68 -54.96 38.38
C SER A 2 25.14 -54.93 38.44
N PHE A 3 24.58 -53.79 38.84
CA PHE A 3 23.16 -53.56 39.13
C PHE A 3 22.24 -53.64 37.90
N CYS A 4 21.05 -54.22 38.08
CA CYS A 4 19.87 -53.97 37.24
C CYS A 4 18.87 -53.14 38.05
N VAL A 5 18.76 -51.85 37.75
CA VAL A 5 17.67 -50.97 38.20
C VAL A 5 17.22 -50.17 36.98
N GLY A 6 16.15 -50.62 36.33
CA GLY A 6 15.45 -49.85 35.30
C GLY A 6 14.28 -49.12 35.94
N ILE A 7 14.54 -47.95 36.51
CA ILE A 7 13.50 -47.02 36.96
C ILE A 7 13.31 -45.98 35.86
N ALA A 8 12.05 -45.80 35.46
CA ALA A 8 11.60 -44.74 34.58
C ALA A 8 11.87 -43.36 35.19
N MET A 9 12.43 -42.43 34.40
CA MET A 9 12.22 -41.01 34.59
C MET A 9 11.94 -40.35 33.25
N ALA A 10 10.79 -39.69 33.20
CA ALA A 10 10.43 -38.76 32.16
C ALA A 10 11.45 -37.62 32.07
N CYS A 11 11.80 -37.23 30.85
CA CYS A 11 12.26 -35.88 30.60
C CYS A 11 11.40 -35.34 29.45
N SER A 12 10.30 -34.70 29.83
CA SER A 12 9.55 -33.78 29.01
C SER A 12 10.50 -32.70 28.53
N THR A 13 10.91 -32.77 27.27
CA THR A 13 11.50 -31.61 26.59
C THR A 13 10.38 -30.59 26.45
N SER A 14 10.43 -29.59 27.33
CA SER A 14 9.59 -28.41 27.24
C SER A 14 9.70 -27.84 25.84
N LEU A 15 8.57 -27.78 25.13
CA LEU A 15 8.37 -26.78 24.11
C LEU A 15 8.67 -25.44 24.79
N ALA A 16 9.84 -24.88 24.49
CA ALA A 16 10.07 -23.47 24.72
C ALA A 16 9.07 -22.75 23.82
N SER A 17 7.90 -22.42 24.38
CA SER A 17 7.10 -21.31 23.93
C SER A 17 7.96 -20.08 24.11
N GLY A 18 8.83 -19.85 23.13
CA GLY A 18 9.53 -18.60 22.95
C GLY A 18 8.45 -17.54 22.80
N SER A 19 8.10 -16.93 23.92
CA SER A 19 7.51 -15.61 24.02
C SER A 19 8.45 -14.65 23.30
N THR A 20 8.40 -14.69 21.96
CA THR A 20 9.01 -13.66 21.13
C THR A 20 8.09 -12.47 21.29
N THR A 21 8.39 -11.63 22.28
CA THR A 21 7.94 -10.24 22.24
C THR A 21 8.21 -9.75 20.82
N PRO A 22 7.21 -9.25 20.07
CA PRO A 22 7.45 -8.72 18.74
C PRO A 22 8.63 -7.78 18.83
N THR A 23 9.71 -8.12 18.10
CA THR A 23 10.85 -7.22 18.01
C THR A 23 10.30 -5.95 17.35
N ASP A 24 10.29 -4.86 18.09
CA ASP A 24 9.76 -3.59 17.61
C ASP A 24 10.94 -2.76 17.14
N VAL A 25 11.01 -2.56 15.83
CA VAL A 25 12.09 -1.83 15.17
C VAL A 25 11.54 -0.50 14.71
N ASP A 26 12.09 0.58 15.28
CA ASP A 26 11.64 1.92 14.94
C ASP A 26 11.85 2.23 13.44
N ARG A 27 13.03 1.92 12.91
CA ARG A 27 13.37 2.21 11.52
C ARG A 27 14.27 1.15 10.90
N VAL A 28 14.01 0.82 9.64
CA VAL A 28 14.86 -0.04 8.81
C VAL A 28 15.06 0.63 7.46
N LYS A 29 16.29 0.58 6.94
CA LYS A 29 16.61 1.06 5.60
C LYS A 29 17.26 -0.04 4.76
N GLY A 30 16.72 -0.25 3.57
CA GLY A 30 17.21 -1.21 2.59
C GLY A 30 16.77 -2.65 2.84
N LEU A 31 16.57 -3.39 1.74
CA LEU A 31 16.05 -4.77 1.78
C LEU A 31 16.95 -5.73 2.53
N GLN A 32 18.28 -5.59 2.43
CA GLN A 32 19.20 -6.51 3.09
C GLN A 32 19.07 -6.44 4.62
N ALA A 33 18.94 -5.23 5.18
CA ALA A 33 18.74 -5.06 6.62
C ALA A 33 17.37 -5.60 7.05
N LEU A 34 16.32 -5.33 6.27
CA LEU A 34 14.98 -5.84 6.54
C LEU A 34 14.94 -7.36 6.56
N TYR A 35 15.55 -8.03 5.58
CA TYR A 35 15.56 -9.48 5.47
C TYR A 35 16.44 -10.20 6.50
N GLN A 36 17.22 -9.47 7.29
CA GLN A 36 17.89 -10.03 8.47
C GLN A 36 16.96 -10.09 9.70
N LEU A 37 15.84 -9.38 9.68
CA LEU A 37 14.88 -9.38 10.78
C LEU A 37 14.01 -10.64 10.73
N PRO A 38 13.67 -11.23 11.90
CA PRO A 38 12.75 -12.35 11.97
C PRO A 38 11.37 -12.03 11.37
N ALA A 39 10.68 -13.06 10.87
CA ALA A 39 9.27 -12.97 10.50
C ALA A 39 8.43 -12.47 11.69
N GLY A 40 7.42 -11.64 11.42
CA GLY A 40 6.56 -11.04 12.44
C GLY A 40 7.18 -9.85 13.18
N THR A 41 8.38 -9.40 12.79
CA THR A 41 8.96 -8.16 13.31
C THR A 41 8.06 -6.97 12.96
N HIS A 42 7.77 -6.14 13.96
CA HIS A 42 7.05 -4.88 13.76
C HIS A 42 8.05 -3.78 13.41
N VAL A 43 7.86 -3.12 12.27
CA VAL A 43 8.72 -2.04 11.79
C VAL A 43 7.88 -0.76 11.67
N ARG A 44 8.16 0.26 12.48
CA ARG A 44 7.40 1.52 12.38
C ARG A 44 7.66 2.22 11.04
N HIS A 45 8.92 2.29 10.61
CA HIS A 45 9.29 2.92 9.34
C HIS A 45 10.26 2.08 8.53
N CYS A 46 9.84 1.64 7.35
CA CYS A 46 10.66 0.89 6.41
C CYS A 46 10.95 1.74 5.16
N ASP A 47 12.21 2.13 4.99
CA ASP A 47 12.70 2.89 3.84
C ASP A 47 13.39 1.94 2.84
N LEU A 48 12.69 1.65 1.74
CA LEU A 48 13.17 0.90 0.58
C LEU A 48 13.24 1.79 -0.67
N SER A 49 13.22 3.12 -0.48
CA SER A 49 13.35 4.09 -1.56
C SER A 49 14.72 3.98 -2.25
N HIS A 50 14.81 4.42 -3.51
CA HIS A 50 16.07 4.49 -4.27
C HIS A 50 16.88 3.18 -4.32
N SER A 51 16.23 2.03 -4.15
CA SER A 51 16.87 0.72 -4.05
C SER A 51 16.97 -0.02 -5.39
N ARG A 52 16.62 0.67 -6.49
CA ARG A 52 16.62 0.14 -7.88
C ARG A 52 15.75 -1.11 -8.03
N LEU A 53 14.68 -1.20 -7.25
CA LEU A 53 13.77 -2.35 -7.29
C LEU A 53 13.00 -2.33 -8.61
N THR A 54 13.07 -3.43 -9.37
CA THR A 54 12.31 -3.63 -10.61
C THR A 54 11.07 -4.50 -10.42
N LYS A 55 11.02 -5.20 -9.29
CA LYS A 55 9.92 -6.07 -8.87
C LYS A 55 9.60 -5.78 -7.41
N MET A 56 8.33 -5.94 -7.06
CA MET A 56 7.88 -5.84 -5.69
C MET A 56 8.63 -6.89 -4.84
N PRO A 57 9.24 -6.50 -3.70
CA PRO A 57 9.77 -7.45 -2.73
C PRO A 57 8.61 -8.06 -1.92
N ASN A 58 8.74 -9.32 -1.53
CA ASN A 58 7.77 -9.91 -0.61
C ASN A 58 8.02 -9.41 0.81
N LEU A 59 7.06 -8.65 1.35
CA LEU A 59 7.10 -8.02 2.68
C LEU A 59 5.94 -8.49 3.58
N SER A 60 5.10 -9.42 3.11
CA SER A 60 3.88 -9.85 3.83
C SER A 60 4.16 -10.55 5.17
N MET A 61 5.41 -10.97 5.40
CA MET A 61 5.85 -11.58 6.65
C MET A 61 6.20 -10.56 7.76
N TYR A 62 6.14 -9.26 7.47
CA TYR A 62 6.42 -8.19 8.43
C TYR A 62 5.15 -7.42 8.74
N THR A 63 5.11 -6.81 9.93
CA THR A 63 4.15 -5.75 10.24
C THR A 63 4.87 -4.43 10.02
N ILE A 64 4.39 -3.57 9.14
CA ILE A 64 5.06 -2.30 8.81
C ILE A 64 4.03 -1.17 8.85
N ASP A 65 4.26 -0.12 9.65
CA ASP A 65 3.31 1.01 9.72
C ASP A 65 3.48 1.97 8.53
N THR A 66 4.72 2.37 8.25
CA THR A 66 5.07 3.26 7.13
C THR A 66 6.05 2.58 6.20
N LEU A 67 5.68 2.44 4.92
CA LEU A 67 6.49 1.81 3.90
C LEU A 67 6.78 2.77 2.75
N ASP A 68 8.06 3.05 2.53
CA ASP A 68 8.53 3.87 1.41
C ASP A 68 9.20 2.98 0.36
N LEU A 69 8.58 2.89 -0.81
CA LEU A 69 9.06 2.20 -2.01
C LEU A 69 9.27 3.19 -3.17
N SER A 70 9.34 4.49 -2.87
CA SER A 70 9.48 5.55 -3.86
C SER A 70 10.80 5.49 -4.62
N HIS A 71 10.85 6.15 -5.79
CA HIS A 71 12.08 6.27 -6.59
C HIS A 71 12.74 4.92 -6.93
N ASN A 72 11.91 3.94 -7.27
CA ASN A 72 12.34 2.64 -7.78
C ASN A 72 11.95 2.50 -9.27
N ALA A 73 11.98 1.29 -9.80
CA ALA A 73 11.60 0.97 -11.17
C ALA A 73 10.48 -0.10 -11.20
N LEU A 74 9.60 -0.09 -10.20
CA LEU A 74 8.47 -1.02 -10.12
C LEU A 74 7.50 -0.75 -11.26
N GLN A 75 7.11 -1.79 -11.99
CA GLN A 75 6.20 -1.67 -13.14
C GLN A 75 4.79 -2.19 -12.85
N GLU A 76 4.64 -3.00 -11.81
CA GLU A 76 3.40 -3.67 -11.42
C GLU A 76 3.30 -3.69 -9.89
N ILE A 77 2.08 -3.82 -9.41
CA ILE A 77 1.75 -4.04 -8.01
C ILE A 77 1.35 -5.51 -7.83
N ALA A 78 1.93 -6.16 -6.84
CA ALA A 78 1.48 -7.45 -6.34
C ALA A 78 0.94 -7.25 -4.93
N GLU A 79 -0.38 -7.04 -4.80
CA GLU A 79 -1.02 -6.64 -3.53
C GLU A 79 -0.66 -7.57 -2.35
N LEU A 80 -0.59 -8.88 -2.60
CA LEU A 80 -0.26 -9.91 -1.58
C LEU A 80 1.19 -9.88 -1.08
N GLN A 81 2.05 -9.05 -1.67
CA GLN A 81 3.43 -8.87 -1.21
C GLN A 81 3.58 -7.71 -0.23
N PHE A 82 2.54 -6.90 -0.03
CA PHE A 82 2.55 -5.86 0.98
C PHE A 82 2.29 -6.43 2.39
N PRO A 83 2.76 -5.72 3.44
CA PRO A 83 2.29 -5.91 4.81
C PRO A 83 0.79 -5.55 4.92
N GLU A 84 -0.02 -6.39 5.56
CA GLU A 84 -1.46 -6.14 5.73
C GLU A 84 -1.75 -4.91 6.62
N ASP A 85 -0.84 -4.58 7.55
CA ASP A 85 -1.01 -3.52 8.54
C ASP A 85 -0.54 -2.14 8.10
N VAL A 86 -0.11 -1.98 6.85
CA VAL A 86 0.44 -0.71 6.36
C VAL A 86 -0.56 0.44 6.49
N VAL A 87 -0.11 1.54 7.08
CA VAL A 87 -0.91 2.76 7.32
C VAL A 87 -0.55 3.84 6.32
N VAL A 88 0.74 3.97 6.01
CA VAL A 88 1.28 4.95 5.05
C VAL A 88 2.12 4.21 4.02
N LEU A 89 1.79 4.39 2.76
CA LEU A 89 2.48 3.77 1.63
C LEU A 89 2.89 4.82 0.61
N ASP A 90 4.19 4.87 0.32
CA ASP A 90 4.74 5.68 -0.77
C ASP A 90 5.26 4.77 -1.89
N LEU A 91 4.65 4.89 -3.07
CA LEU A 91 4.99 4.23 -4.33
C LEU A 91 5.32 5.26 -5.42
N SER A 92 5.54 6.52 -5.04
CA SER A 92 5.80 7.61 -5.97
C SER A 92 7.07 7.39 -6.78
N HIS A 93 7.17 8.04 -7.95
CA HIS A 93 8.35 7.97 -8.81
C HIS A 93 8.77 6.53 -9.16
N ASN A 94 7.81 5.72 -9.58
CA ASN A 94 8.03 4.38 -10.13
C ASN A 94 7.61 4.34 -11.61
N GLN A 95 7.42 3.14 -12.15
CA GLN A 95 6.96 2.90 -13.52
C GLN A 95 5.66 2.09 -13.53
N ILE A 96 4.85 2.18 -12.47
CA ILE A 96 3.67 1.36 -12.27
C ILE A 96 2.67 1.64 -13.40
N GLY A 97 2.29 0.59 -14.11
CA GLY A 97 1.41 0.65 -15.28
C GLY A 97 2.15 0.82 -16.61
N ALA A 98 3.48 0.90 -16.64
CA ALA A 98 4.23 1.06 -17.89
C ALA A 98 4.14 -0.14 -18.85
N LYS A 99 3.75 -1.32 -18.36
CA LYS A 99 3.62 -2.53 -19.17
C LYS A 99 2.35 -2.57 -20.02
N GLU A 100 1.32 -1.81 -19.66
CA GLU A 100 0.02 -1.85 -20.32
C GLU A 100 -0.52 -0.44 -20.53
N LYS A 101 -0.99 -0.13 -21.75
CA LYS A 101 -1.54 1.19 -22.08
C LYS A 101 -2.71 1.61 -21.17
N GLU A 102 -3.50 0.65 -20.72
CA GLU A 102 -4.67 0.86 -19.86
C GLU A 102 -4.53 0.18 -18.50
N ALA A 103 -3.33 0.23 -17.93
CA ALA A 103 -3.01 -0.39 -16.66
C ALA A 103 -4.04 -0.10 -15.56
N LYS A 104 -4.60 -1.17 -15.02
CA LYS A 104 -5.53 -1.15 -13.89
C LYS A 104 -4.77 -1.48 -12.62
N VAL A 105 -4.79 -0.55 -11.67
CA VAL A 105 -4.22 -0.72 -10.34
C VAL A 105 -5.36 -0.76 -9.32
N GLN A 106 -5.31 -1.74 -8.43
CA GLN A 106 -6.31 -1.95 -7.39
C GLN A 106 -5.62 -2.10 -6.05
N PHE A 107 -6.27 -1.54 -5.03
CA PHE A 107 -5.95 -1.71 -3.62
C PHE A 107 -7.24 -2.15 -2.93
N HIS A 108 -7.33 -3.43 -2.58
CA HIS A 108 -8.54 -3.99 -2.01
C HIS A 108 -8.64 -3.73 -0.50
N ASN A 109 -9.88 -3.59 -0.01
CA ASN A 109 -10.15 -3.24 1.39
C ASN A 109 -9.67 -4.31 2.38
N GLU A 110 -9.74 -5.57 1.97
CA GLU A 110 -9.34 -6.74 2.75
C GLU A 110 -7.82 -6.90 2.87
N ILE A 111 -7.06 -6.43 1.87
CA ILE A 111 -5.59 -6.46 1.88
C ILE A 111 -5.02 -5.24 2.62
N PHE A 112 -5.69 -4.10 2.51
CA PHE A 112 -5.26 -2.83 3.10
C PHE A 112 -6.26 -2.29 4.13
N PRO A 113 -6.55 -3.03 5.21
CA PRO A 113 -7.56 -2.63 6.18
C PRO A 113 -7.17 -1.38 6.98
N ARG A 114 -5.90 -0.97 7.00
CA ARG A 114 -5.39 0.15 7.80
C ARG A 114 -4.78 1.30 7.00
N LEU A 115 -4.73 1.18 5.67
CA LEU A 115 -4.10 2.18 4.80
C LEU A 115 -4.91 3.48 4.79
N THR A 116 -4.31 4.56 5.32
CA THR A 116 -4.92 5.89 5.37
C THR A 116 -4.25 6.87 4.41
N THR A 117 -2.97 6.67 4.08
CA THR A 117 -2.19 7.54 3.21
C THR A 117 -1.52 6.75 2.10
N LEU A 118 -1.77 7.14 0.86
CA LEU A 118 -1.16 6.56 -0.32
C LEU A 118 -0.62 7.67 -1.23
N ASP A 119 0.69 7.66 -1.45
CA ASP A 119 1.30 8.38 -2.57
C ASP A 119 1.65 7.38 -3.67
N ILE A 120 1.07 7.57 -4.85
CA ILE A 120 1.37 6.79 -6.05
C ILE A 120 1.58 7.72 -7.26
N SER A 121 2.00 8.95 -6.98
CA SER A 121 2.28 9.97 -7.99
C SER A 121 3.47 9.59 -8.88
N HIS A 122 3.61 10.27 -10.01
CA HIS A 122 4.74 10.04 -10.94
C HIS A 122 4.87 8.58 -11.39
N ASN A 123 3.75 7.97 -11.82
CA ASN A 123 3.68 6.63 -12.38
C ASN A 123 3.02 6.67 -13.78
N LYS A 124 2.50 5.54 -14.27
CA LYS A 124 1.79 5.40 -15.56
C LYS A 124 0.41 4.76 -15.38
N ILE A 125 -0.27 5.09 -14.28
CA ILE A 125 -1.55 4.49 -13.91
C ILE A 125 -2.68 5.07 -14.75
N PHE A 126 -3.51 4.20 -15.31
CA PHE A 126 -4.67 4.57 -16.13
C PHE A 126 -6.00 4.43 -15.39
N ARG A 127 -6.16 3.36 -14.61
CA ARG A 127 -7.33 3.12 -13.73
C ARG A 127 -6.83 2.87 -12.31
N LEU A 128 -7.35 3.61 -11.33
CA LEU A 128 -7.08 3.35 -9.92
C LEU A 128 -8.38 3.02 -9.17
N LEU A 129 -8.39 1.87 -8.49
CA LEU A 129 -9.36 1.53 -7.46
C LEU A 129 -8.65 1.58 -6.09
N TYR A 130 -9.01 2.52 -5.22
CA TYR A 130 -8.40 2.70 -3.90
C TYR A 130 -9.33 2.23 -2.77
N PRO A 131 -8.81 1.89 -1.57
CA PRO A 131 -9.63 1.34 -0.49
C PRO A 131 -10.46 2.44 0.19
N LEU A 132 -11.65 2.09 0.69
CA LEU A 132 -12.61 3.04 1.27
C LEU A 132 -12.04 3.82 2.46
N ARG A 133 -11.11 3.24 3.22
CA ARG A 133 -10.53 3.85 4.43
C ARG A 133 -9.52 4.95 4.14
N LEU A 134 -9.09 5.09 2.89
CA LEU A 134 -8.06 6.06 2.52
C LEU A 134 -8.54 7.49 2.82
N GLN A 135 -7.66 8.28 3.44
CA GLN A 135 -7.89 9.67 3.83
C GLN A 135 -7.06 10.63 2.97
N HIS A 136 -5.86 10.22 2.59
CA HIS A 136 -4.94 11.03 1.81
C HIS A 136 -4.48 10.24 0.58
N LEU A 137 -4.78 10.77 -0.60
CA LEU A 137 -4.38 10.16 -1.88
C LEU A 137 -3.65 11.20 -2.74
N ASN A 138 -2.42 10.88 -3.12
CA ASN A 138 -1.71 11.57 -4.20
C ASN A 138 -1.56 10.61 -5.38
N VAL A 139 -2.24 10.92 -6.48
CA VAL A 139 -2.14 10.19 -7.76
C VAL A 139 -1.76 11.16 -8.90
N SER A 140 -1.16 12.29 -8.54
CA SER A 140 -0.70 13.28 -9.50
C SER A 140 0.34 12.72 -10.48
N HIS A 141 0.53 13.39 -11.62
CA HIS A 141 1.54 13.01 -12.61
C HIS A 141 1.44 11.54 -13.08
N ASN A 142 0.21 11.12 -13.38
CA ASN A 142 -0.10 9.81 -13.97
C ASN A 142 -0.74 10.01 -15.36
N VAL A 143 -1.29 8.94 -15.94
CA VAL A 143 -2.14 8.99 -17.14
C VAL A 143 -3.58 8.60 -16.79
N LEU A 144 -4.01 9.00 -15.59
CA LEU A 144 -5.25 8.53 -14.97
C LEU A 144 -6.44 8.95 -15.83
N ARG A 145 -7.27 7.97 -16.19
CA ARG A 145 -8.55 8.18 -16.85
C ARG A 145 -9.72 7.93 -15.92
N TYR A 146 -9.60 6.98 -14.99
CA TYR A 146 -10.67 6.62 -14.07
C TYR A 146 -10.14 6.49 -12.63
N LEU A 147 -10.87 7.09 -11.70
CA LEU A 147 -10.60 7.00 -10.27
C LEU A 147 -11.85 6.47 -9.55
N ARG A 148 -11.69 5.41 -8.77
CA ARG A 148 -12.78 4.76 -8.04
C ARG A 148 -12.37 4.44 -6.62
N VAL A 149 -13.32 4.60 -5.72
CA VAL A 149 -13.26 4.01 -4.38
C VAL A 149 -13.81 2.59 -4.43
N ASN A 150 -13.21 1.68 -3.68
CA ASN A 150 -13.74 0.33 -3.47
C ASN A 150 -14.87 0.38 -2.43
N ALA A 151 -16.04 0.86 -2.85
CA ALA A 151 -17.25 0.96 -2.03
C ALA A 151 -18.49 0.55 -2.82
N THR A 152 -19.50 0.03 -2.11
CA THR A 152 -20.80 -0.37 -2.68
C THR A 152 -21.82 0.77 -2.73
N SER A 153 -21.44 1.97 -2.29
CA SER A 153 -22.28 3.16 -2.25
C SER A 153 -21.46 4.41 -2.57
N TRP A 154 -22.09 5.59 -2.61
CA TRP A 154 -21.46 6.89 -2.91
C TRP A 154 -20.53 7.43 -1.78
N GLN A 155 -19.98 6.53 -0.95
CA GLN A 155 -19.15 6.86 0.20
C GLN A 155 -17.69 7.10 -0.21
N ASN A 156 -17.05 8.02 0.50
CA ASN A 156 -15.64 8.32 0.38
C ASN A 156 -15.14 8.95 1.68
N ASN A 157 -13.91 8.61 2.11
CA ASN A 157 -13.31 9.13 3.35
C ASN A 157 -12.12 10.08 3.10
N LEU A 158 -11.83 10.41 1.83
CA LEU A 158 -10.70 11.29 1.50
C LEU A 158 -10.88 12.68 2.10
N GLN A 159 -9.86 13.10 2.85
CA GLN A 159 -9.65 14.45 3.36
C GLN A 159 -8.76 15.27 2.41
N SER A 160 -7.88 14.59 1.67
CA SER A 160 -7.10 15.22 0.61
C SER A 160 -6.96 14.32 -0.61
N LEU A 161 -7.12 14.91 -1.79
CA LEU A 161 -6.91 14.29 -3.08
C LEU A 161 -6.08 15.19 -3.98
N ASP A 162 -4.94 14.70 -4.43
CA ASP A 162 -4.19 15.30 -5.52
C ASP A 162 -4.28 14.44 -6.77
N ILE A 163 -4.99 14.96 -7.78
CA ILE A 163 -5.13 14.34 -9.10
C ILE A 163 -4.56 15.24 -10.19
N SER A 164 -3.77 16.24 -9.82
CA SER A 164 -3.14 17.17 -10.76
C SER A 164 -2.28 16.42 -11.80
N HIS A 165 -2.08 17.05 -12.95
CA HIS A 165 -1.29 16.48 -14.04
C HIS A 165 -1.79 15.11 -14.53
N ASN A 166 -3.11 14.91 -14.54
CA ASN A 166 -3.81 13.81 -15.20
C ASN A 166 -4.70 14.36 -16.31
N TRP A 167 -4.08 14.80 -17.40
CA TRP A 167 -4.76 15.56 -18.46
C TRP A 167 -5.95 14.80 -19.08
N HIS A 168 -5.88 13.47 -19.15
CA HIS A 168 -6.92 12.63 -19.76
C HIS A 168 -7.94 12.07 -18.76
N PHE A 169 -7.97 12.55 -17.52
CA PHE A 169 -8.99 12.16 -16.55
C PHE A 169 -10.39 12.45 -17.09
N ASP A 170 -11.32 11.53 -16.90
CA ASP A 170 -12.67 11.68 -17.46
C ASP A 170 -13.49 12.77 -16.75
N GLY A 171 -13.09 13.15 -15.54
CA GLY A 171 -13.76 14.14 -14.69
C GLY A 171 -14.92 13.56 -13.88
N LEU A 172 -15.10 12.24 -13.89
CA LEU A 172 -16.24 11.58 -13.26
C LEU A 172 -15.89 11.10 -11.85
N PHE A 173 -16.70 11.51 -10.89
CA PHE A 173 -16.62 11.06 -9.51
C PHE A 173 -17.85 10.25 -9.12
N TYR A 174 -17.62 9.18 -8.35
CA TYR A 174 -18.64 8.27 -7.86
C TYR A 174 -18.84 8.41 -6.35
N TYR A 175 -18.68 9.65 -5.91
CA TYR A 175 -18.93 10.20 -4.59
C TYR A 175 -18.94 11.72 -4.76
N ASP A 176 -19.47 12.46 -3.79
CA ASP A 176 -19.46 13.92 -3.85
C ASP A 176 -18.04 14.46 -3.57
N PHE A 177 -17.31 14.75 -4.64
CA PHE A 177 -15.94 15.27 -4.58
C PHE A 177 -15.86 16.67 -3.94
N LYS A 178 -16.98 17.40 -3.85
CA LYS A 178 -17.03 18.72 -3.18
C LYS A 178 -16.86 18.60 -1.67
N LEU A 179 -17.08 17.39 -1.12
CA LEU A 179 -16.86 17.10 0.30
C LEU A 179 -15.38 16.87 0.65
N ILE A 180 -14.49 16.77 -0.34
CA ILE A 180 -13.04 16.64 -0.10
C ILE A 180 -12.47 18.02 0.21
N PRO A 181 -12.02 18.30 1.45
CA PRO A 181 -11.56 19.64 1.84
C PRO A 181 -10.36 20.12 1.02
N THR A 182 -9.44 19.22 0.67
CA THR A 182 -8.23 19.54 -0.08
C THR A 182 -8.20 18.79 -1.41
N LEU A 183 -8.75 19.39 -2.47
CA LEU A 183 -8.72 18.83 -3.82
C LEU A 183 -7.79 19.64 -4.73
N LYS A 184 -6.70 19.03 -5.18
CA LYS A 184 -5.79 19.58 -6.20
C LYS A 184 -6.06 18.94 -7.55
N ARG A 185 -6.22 19.78 -8.58
CA ARG A 185 -6.66 19.36 -9.92
C ARG A 185 -6.06 20.17 -11.06
N ASP A 186 -4.92 20.80 -10.83
CA ASP A 186 -4.22 21.56 -11.86
C ASP A 186 -3.83 20.66 -13.04
N SER A 187 -3.93 21.16 -14.27
CA SER A 187 -3.59 20.38 -15.48
C SER A 187 -4.29 19.02 -15.57
N CYS A 188 -5.57 18.95 -15.20
CA CYS A 188 -6.36 17.73 -15.13
C CYS A 188 -7.61 17.78 -16.05
N ALA A 189 -8.09 16.61 -16.47
CA ALA A 189 -9.36 16.40 -17.18
C ALA A 189 -9.65 17.28 -18.41
N GLN A 190 -8.60 17.70 -19.11
CA GLN A 190 -8.68 18.61 -20.25
C GLN A 190 -9.28 19.98 -19.90
N GLY A 191 -9.19 20.39 -18.63
CA GLY A 191 -9.79 21.61 -18.11
C GLY A 191 -11.32 21.55 -17.94
N ARG A 192 -11.93 20.37 -18.12
CA ARG A 192 -13.38 20.20 -17.92
C ARG A 192 -13.75 20.21 -16.45
N GLU A 193 -14.98 20.61 -16.16
CA GLU A 193 -15.54 20.52 -14.81
C GLU A 193 -15.71 19.05 -14.39
N PHE A 194 -15.54 18.82 -13.09
CA PHE A 194 -15.81 17.52 -12.50
C PHE A 194 -17.28 17.33 -12.26
N VAL A 195 -17.75 16.10 -12.47
CA VAL A 195 -19.15 15.73 -12.36
C VAL A 195 -19.29 14.64 -11.32
N PHE A 196 -20.17 14.87 -10.36
CA PHE A 196 -20.65 13.80 -9.50
C PHE A 196 -21.70 13.01 -10.28
N VAL A 197 -21.42 11.75 -10.55
CA VAL A 197 -22.23 10.94 -11.48
C VAL A 197 -23.68 10.80 -11.05
N LYS A 198 -23.98 10.90 -9.75
CA LYS A 198 -25.36 10.91 -9.25
C LYS A 198 -26.16 12.12 -9.74
N ASP A 199 -25.52 13.26 -10.04
CA ASP A 199 -26.17 14.47 -10.54
C ASP A 199 -26.63 14.33 -12.00
N LEU A 200 -26.24 13.25 -12.69
CA LEU A 200 -26.62 12.94 -14.08
C LEU A 200 -27.78 11.93 -14.20
N MET A 201 -28.22 11.34 -13.08
CA MET A 201 -29.30 10.35 -13.02
C MET A 201 -30.63 10.99 -12.63
#